data_AF-A0A956B7M6-F1
#
_entry.id   AF-A0A956B7M6-F1
#
_cell.length_a   1.000
_cell.length_b   1.000
_cell.length_c   1.000
_cell.angle_alpha   90.00
_cell.angle_beta   90.00
_cell.angle_gamma   90.00
#
_symmetry.space_group_name_H-M   'P 1'
#
loop_
_entity.id
_entity.type
_entity.pdbx_description
1 polymer ?
#
loop_
_entity_poly.entity_id
_entity_poly.type
_entity_poly.pdbx_seq_one_letter_code
_entity_poly.pdbx_strand_id
1 'polypeptide(L)'
;LPPSNCEPCRPFNRAICSEGACSTPAVLGGGDIYNISITVSPQITGIDSLVAFVVSDRTAGNRKLTCDDFYQDRVSLDEDCLNILNSRSYPVQQAGDTFSVSFASFTSGEHSLFLIYGHRGTPPRAPRLGVSCTELDVPGPQGAGPYFYSGEPMLPLP
;
A
#
# COMPACT_ATOMS: atom_id res chain seq x y z
N LEU A 1 8.80 -13.73 -19.02
CA LEU A 1 9.28 -13.32 -17.68
C LEU A 1 8.25 -13.80 -16.67
N PRO A 2 8.65 -14.38 -15.53
CA PRO A 2 7.68 -14.66 -14.47
C PRO A 2 6.98 -13.35 -14.07
N PRO A 3 5.70 -13.40 -13.67
CA PRO A 3 4.99 -12.21 -13.21
C PRO A 3 5.73 -11.60 -12.03
N SER A 4 5.87 -10.28 -12.06
CA SER A 4 6.53 -9.50 -11.01
C SER A 4 5.46 -8.71 -10.26
N ASN A 5 5.57 -8.64 -8.94
CA ASN A 5 4.77 -7.74 -8.11
C ASN A 5 4.97 -6.25 -8.51
N CYS A 6 5.99 -5.93 -9.32
CA CYS A 6 6.29 -4.63 -9.88
C CYS A 6 5.40 -4.23 -11.08
N GLU A 7 4.65 -5.16 -11.67
CA GLU A 7 3.82 -4.88 -12.85
C GLU A 7 2.69 -3.88 -12.55
N PRO A 8 1.94 -4.01 -11.43
CA PRO A 8 1.04 -2.95 -10.95
C PRO A 8 1.78 -1.79 -10.23
N CYS A 9 3.10 -1.90 -10.00
CA CYS A 9 3.89 -0.82 -9.45
C CYS A 9 4.11 0.29 -10.50
N ARG A 10 3.75 1.55 -10.18
CA ARG A 10 4.19 2.72 -10.98
C ARG A 10 5.72 2.68 -11.11
N PRO A 11 6.33 3.17 -12.20
CA PRO A 11 7.78 3.06 -12.43
C PRO A 11 8.65 3.49 -11.24
N PHE A 12 8.21 4.49 -10.47
CA PHE A 12 8.88 4.96 -9.25
C PHE A 12 8.84 3.98 -8.07
N ASN A 13 7.79 3.17 -7.95
CA ASN A 13 7.62 2.21 -6.86
C ASN A 13 8.27 0.86 -7.15
N ARG A 14 8.70 0.60 -8.39
CA ARG A 14 9.31 -0.68 -8.78
C ARG A 14 10.56 -1.01 -7.98
N ALA A 15 11.32 -0.01 -7.54
CA ALA A 15 12.49 -0.19 -6.69
C ALA A 15 12.15 -0.51 -5.22
N ILE A 16 10.87 -0.45 -4.84
CA ILE A 16 10.35 -0.78 -3.50
C ILE A 16 9.61 -2.13 -3.53
N CYS A 17 9.41 -2.69 -4.73
CA CYS A 17 8.77 -3.99 -4.96
C CYS A 17 9.90 -5.03 -5.21
N SER A 18 9.90 -6.18 -4.55
CA SER A 18 10.97 -7.19 -4.74
C SER A 18 10.99 -7.75 -6.17
N GLU A 19 12.16 -7.88 -6.81
CA GLU A 19 12.30 -8.47 -8.17
C GLU A 19 12.15 -10.01 -8.20
N GLY A 20 11.45 -10.60 -7.22
CA GLY A 20 11.16 -12.02 -7.13
C GLY A 20 9.99 -12.48 -8.01
N ALA A 21 9.96 -13.76 -8.39
CA ALA A 21 8.82 -14.37 -9.07
C ALA A 21 7.63 -14.46 -8.09
N CYS A 22 6.75 -13.45 -8.10
CA CYS A 22 5.59 -13.37 -7.22
C CYS A 22 4.30 -13.63 -8.00
N SER A 23 3.42 -14.44 -7.44
CA SER A 23 2.12 -14.74 -8.03
C SER A 23 1.14 -13.62 -7.69
N THR A 24 1.13 -12.53 -8.44
CA THR A 24 0.09 -11.51 -8.27
C THR A 24 -1.29 -12.15 -8.53
N PRO A 25 -2.24 -12.09 -7.57
CA PRO A 25 -3.60 -12.56 -7.79
C PRO A 25 -4.21 -11.84 -8.99
N ALA A 26 -5.13 -12.50 -9.68
CA ALA A 26 -5.84 -11.86 -10.77
C ALA A 26 -6.70 -10.71 -10.22
N VAL A 27 -6.36 -9.47 -10.59
CA VAL A 27 -7.26 -8.33 -10.39
C VAL A 27 -8.49 -8.55 -11.27
N LEU A 28 -9.68 -8.58 -10.66
CA LEU A 28 -10.92 -8.84 -11.37
C LEU A 28 -11.22 -7.66 -12.33
N GLY A 29 -11.86 -7.98 -13.46
CA GLY A 29 -12.24 -6.98 -14.47
C GLY A 29 -13.33 -6.04 -13.95
N GLY A 30 -13.19 -4.73 -14.22
CA GLY A 30 -13.98 -3.68 -13.55
C GLY A 30 -13.26 -3.19 -12.29
N GLY A 31 -13.31 -1.89 -12.02
CA GLY A 31 -12.49 -1.30 -10.96
C GLY A 31 -13.20 -0.18 -10.23
N ASP A 32 -13.26 -0.32 -8.91
CA ASP A 32 -13.75 0.73 -8.03
C ASP A 32 -12.59 1.66 -7.62
N ILE A 33 -12.94 2.72 -6.89
CA ILE A 33 -11.95 3.64 -6.31
C ILE A 33 -12.07 3.54 -4.79
N TYR A 34 -10.97 3.18 -4.13
CA TYR A 34 -10.88 3.12 -2.67
C TYR A 34 -10.10 4.32 -2.17
N ASN A 35 -10.75 5.21 -1.42
CA ASN A 35 -10.11 6.36 -0.80
C ASN A 35 -9.89 6.06 0.68
N ILE A 36 -8.62 6.00 1.10
CA ILE A 36 -8.23 5.78 2.48
C ILE A 36 -7.74 7.10 3.06
N SER A 37 -8.45 7.63 4.05
CA SER A 37 -8.04 8.81 4.80
C SER A 37 -7.31 8.39 6.06
N ILE A 38 -6.06 8.81 6.22
CA ILE A 38 -5.22 8.49 7.38
C ILE A 38 -4.88 9.75 8.15
N THR A 39 -4.72 9.62 9.47
CA THR A 39 -4.10 10.67 10.29
C THR A 39 -2.63 10.35 10.52
N VAL A 40 -1.79 11.36 10.75
CA VAL A 40 -0.36 11.17 11.00
C VAL A 40 -0.07 11.43 12.47
N SER A 41 0.62 10.48 13.11
CA SER A 41 1.08 10.66 14.49
C SER A 41 1.92 11.94 14.62
N PRO A 42 1.72 12.76 15.66
CA PRO A 42 2.50 13.99 15.87
C PRO A 42 3.99 13.72 16.11
N GLN A 43 4.39 12.47 16.34
CA GLN A 43 5.79 12.06 16.46
C GLN A 43 6.51 12.00 15.10
N ILE A 44 5.75 11.93 13.99
CA ILE A 44 6.28 11.91 12.64
C ILE A 44 6.30 13.34 12.11
N THR A 45 7.47 13.84 11.71
CA THR A 45 7.62 15.19 11.17
C THR A 45 8.42 15.21 9.86
N GLY A 46 8.00 16.08 8.96
CA GLY A 46 8.66 16.29 7.67
C GLY A 46 8.42 15.17 6.66
N ILE A 47 7.15 14.77 6.49
CA ILE A 47 6.74 13.91 5.37
C ILE A 47 6.71 14.77 4.11
N ASP A 48 7.58 14.44 3.15
CA ASP A 48 7.64 15.11 1.85
C ASP A 48 6.95 14.31 0.75
N SER A 49 6.74 13.00 0.97
CA SER A 49 6.01 12.15 0.05
C SER A 49 5.35 10.96 0.74
N LEU A 50 4.32 10.44 0.09
CA LEU A 50 3.62 9.21 0.47
C LEU A 50 3.84 8.14 -0.60
N VAL A 51 4.11 6.91 -0.16
CA VAL A 51 4.09 5.72 -1.02
C VAL A 51 3.05 4.78 -0.48
N ALA A 52 2.16 4.31 -1.36
CA ALA A 52 1.02 3.53 -0.94
C ALA A 52 0.89 2.25 -1.76
N PHE A 53 0.51 1.17 -1.10
CA PHE A 53 0.33 -0.16 -1.68
C PHE A 53 -0.98 -0.77 -1.23
N VAL A 54 -1.58 -1.56 -2.11
CA VAL A 54 -2.59 -2.55 -1.72
C VAL A 54 -1.97 -3.91 -1.91
N VAL A 55 -1.98 -4.72 -0.86
CA VAL A 55 -1.38 -6.07 -0.84
C VAL A 55 -2.47 -7.05 -0.45
N SER A 56 -2.56 -8.19 -1.14
CA SER A 56 -3.43 -9.29 -0.69
C SER A 56 -2.95 -9.79 0.69
N ASP A 57 -3.87 -10.20 1.56
CA ASP A 57 -3.53 -10.71 2.89
C ASP A 57 -2.79 -12.05 2.87
N ARG A 58 -2.55 -12.62 1.69
CA ARG A 58 -1.76 -13.83 1.52
C ARG A 58 -0.58 -13.57 0.60
N THR A 59 0.58 -14.08 0.98
CA THR A 59 1.75 -14.18 0.08
C THR A 59 1.56 -15.31 -0.94
N ALA A 60 2.44 -15.37 -1.94
CA ALA A 60 2.51 -16.51 -2.89
C ALA A 60 2.67 -17.87 -2.19
N GLY A 61 3.28 -17.90 -1.00
CA GLY A 61 3.44 -19.09 -0.16
C GLY A 61 2.24 -19.38 0.76
N ASN A 62 1.11 -18.71 0.58
CA ASN A 62 -0.09 -18.78 1.44
C ASN A 62 0.13 -18.38 2.92
N ARG A 63 1.23 -17.68 3.24
CA ARG A 63 1.38 -17.04 4.56
C ARG A 63 0.35 -15.93 4.65
N LYS A 64 -0.46 -15.92 5.70
CA LYS A 64 -1.34 -14.81 6.03
C LYS A 64 -0.52 -13.64 6.60
N LEU A 65 -0.83 -12.44 6.16
CA LEU A 65 -0.25 -11.16 6.58
C LEU A 65 -1.30 -10.37 7.36
N THR A 66 -0.85 -9.63 8.37
CA THR A 66 -1.66 -8.64 9.09
C THR A 66 -0.91 -7.32 9.20
N CYS A 67 -1.59 -6.26 9.62
CA CYS A 67 -0.93 -4.98 9.87
C CYS A 67 0.17 -5.05 10.92
N ASP A 68 0.05 -5.96 11.89
CA ASP A 68 1.11 -6.21 12.88
C ASP A 68 2.43 -6.65 12.25
N ASP A 69 2.39 -7.41 11.15
CA ASP A 69 3.60 -7.83 10.44
C ASP A 69 4.38 -6.61 9.91
N PHE A 70 3.67 -5.57 9.44
CA PHE A 70 4.27 -4.35 8.90
C PHE A 70 4.68 -3.37 10.00
N TYR A 71 3.88 -3.23 11.08
CA TYR A 71 4.23 -2.38 12.21
C TYR A 71 5.47 -2.88 12.96
N GLN A 72 5.71 -4.19 12.96
CA GLN A 72 6.85 -4.82 13.64
C GLN A 72 8.02 -5.13 12.69
N ASP A 73 8.00 -4.61 11.45
CA ASP A 73 9.03 -4.82 10.43
C ASP A 73 9.39 -6.32 10.21
N ARG A 74 8.40 -7.20 10.37
CA ARG A 74 8.54 -8.66 10.14
C ARG A 74 8.42 -9.03 8.67
N VAL A 75 8.01 -8.08 7.85
CA VAL A 75 7.79 -8.19 6.40
C VAL A 75 8.27 -6.89 5.76
N SER A 76 9.12 -7.01 4.74
CA SER A 76 9.60 -5.88 3.96
C SER A 76 9.14 -5.96 2.51
N LEU A 77 8.69 -4.84 1.94
CA LEU A 77 8.16 -4.79 0.57
C LEU A 77 9.21 -5.10 -0.52
N ASP A 78 10.46 -4.78 -0.24
CA ASP A 78 11.60 -4.93 -1.14
C ASP A 78 12.33 -6.27 -1.01
N GLU A 79 12.16 -6.96 0.12
CA GLU A 79 12.78 -8.27 0.39
C GLU A 79 11.78 -9.43 0.22
N ASP A 80 10.54 -9.26 0.68
CA ASP A 80 9.54 -10.32 0.65
C ASP A 80 8.77 -10.39 -0.67
N CYS A 81 8.34 -11.61 -1.02
CA CYS A 81 7.52 -11.84 -2.20
C CYS A 81 6.03 -11.68 -1.87
N LEU A 82 5.56 -10.45 -2.03
CA LEU A 82 4.19 -10.03 -1.71
C LEU A 82 3.29 -9.94 -2.95
N ASN A 83 2.01 -10.15 -2.72
CA ASN A 83 0.95 -10.09 -3.74
C ASN A 83 0.40 -8.66 -3.83
N ILE A 84 1.10 -7.79 -4.56
CA ILE A 84 0.73 -6.36 -4.70
C ILE A 84 -0.39 -6.22 -5.74
N LEU A 85 -1.53 -5.68 -5.33
CA LEU A 85 -2.72 -5.45 -6.16
C LEU A 85 -2.72 -4.06 -6.80
N ASN A 86 -2.17 -3.05 -6.10
CA ASN A 86 -2.11 -1.67 -6.58
C ASN A 86 -0.96 -0.92 -5.88
N SER A 87 -0.43 0.12 -6.52
CA SER A 87 0.46 1.06 -5.84
C SER A 87 0.29 2.49 -6.35
N ARG A 88 0.61 3.46 -5.50
CA ARG A 88 0.57 4.89 -5.78
C ARG A 88 1.72 5.61 -5.07
N SER A 89 2.02 6.81 -5.52
CA SER A 89 2.97 7.70 -4.86
C SER A 89 2.50 9.13 -5.03
N TYR A 90 2.65 9.94 -3.98
CA TYR A 90 2.17 11.31 -3.94
C TYR A 90 3.26 12.22 -3.36
N PRO A 91 3.61 13.33 -4.02
CA PRO A 91 4.33 14.40 -3.34
C PRO A 91 3.41 15.07 -2.32
N VAL A 92 3.88 15.29 -1.11
CA VAL A 92 3.17 16.08 -0.10
C VAL A 92 3.48 17.54 -0.37
N GLN A 93 2.49 18.28 -0.90
CA GLN A 93 2.65 19.69 -1.25
C GLN A 93 2.39 20.64 -0.06
N GLN A 94 1.66 20.17 0.94
CA GLN A 94 1.33 20.92 2.15
C GLN A 94 1.49 20.02 3.35
N ALA A 95 2.18 20.51 4.39
CA ALA A 95 2.24 19.83 5.67
C ALA A 95 0.82 19.70 6.24
N GLY A 96 0.49 18.50 6.73
CA GLY A 96 -0.81 18.23 7.29
C GLY A 96 -0.79 16.96 8.13
N ASP A 97 -1.79 16.87 8.99
CA ASP A 97 -1.92 15.78 9.96
C ASP A 97 -2.86 14.69 9.43
N THR A 98 -3.44 14.91 8.25
CA THR A 98 -4.37 13.99 7.58
C THR A 98 -4.12 13.98 6.09
N PHE A 99 -4.03 12.78 5.53
CA PHE A 99 -3.83 12.56 4.10
C PHE A 99 -4.87 11.59 3.56
N SER A 100 -5.32 11.80 2.33
CA SER A 100 -6.21 10.87 1.64
C SER A 100 -5.49 10.27 0.44
N VAL A 101 -5.52 8.94 0.35
CA VAL A 101 -4.89 8.17 -0.72
C VAL A 101 -5.95 7.44 -1.53
N SER A 102 -5.95 7.66 -2.84
CA SER A 102 -6.92 7.06 -3.77
C SER A 102 -6.30 5.91 -4.54
N PHE A 103 -6.78 4.69 -4.28
CA PHE A 103 -6.46 3.49 -5.03
C PHE A 103 -7.56 3.23 -6.05
N ALA A 104 -7.29 3.57 -7.30
CA ALA A 104 -8.26 3.42 -8.38
C ALA A 104 -7.99 2.17 -9.22
N SER A 105 -9.06 1.65 -9.82
CA SER A 105 -9.05 0.71 -10.93
C SER A 105 -8.60 -0.70 -10.55
N PHE A 106 -9.03 -1.19 -9.38
CA PHE A 106 -8.83 -2.60 -9.01
C PHE A 106 -10.02 -3.13 -8.21
N THR A 107 -10.27 -4.43 -8.35
CA THR A 107 -11.13 -5.25 -7.48
C THR A 107 -10.44 -6.60 -7.30
N SER A 108 -10.59 -7.25 -6.15
CA SER A 108 -9.94 -8.56 -5.89
C SER A 108 -10.91 -9.63 -5.41
N GLY A 109 -12.00 -9.26 -4.72
CA GLY A 109 -12.82 -10.25 -4.01
C GLY A 109 -12.07 -10.91 -2.84
N GLU A 110 -10.97 -10.30 -2.39
CA GLU A 110 -10.06 -10.81 -1.37
C GLU A 110 -9.87 -9.80 -0.24
N HIS A 111 -9.50 -10.32 0.93
CA HIS A 111 -9.03 -9.51 2.04
C HIS A 111 -7.67 -8.88 1.69
N SER A 112 -7.54 -7.57 1.89
CA SER A 112 -6.38 -6.80 1.43
C SER A 112 -5.91 -5.81 2.49
N LEU A 113 -4.60 -5.56 2.52
CA LEU A 113 -3.95 -4.55 3.36
C LEU A 113 -3.61 -3.32 2.53
N PHE A 114 -4.07 -2.17 2.99
CA PHE A 114 -3.77 -0.85 2.44
C PHE A 114 -2.64 -0.24 3.26
N LEU A 115 -1.44 -0.25 2.70
CA LEU A 115 -0.22 0.24 3.32
C LEU A 115 0.08 1.64 2.79
N ILE A 116 0.32 2.60 3.68
CA ILE A 116 0.69 3.98 3.33
C ILE A 116 1.92 4.37 4.15
N TYR A 117 3.04 4.58 3.47
CA TYR A 117 4.32 4.97 4.04
C TYR A 117 4.56 6.46 3.85
N GLY A 118 4.96 7.14 4.93
CA GLY A 118 5.48 8.50 4.87
C GLY A 118 6.99 8.50 4.70
N HIS A 119 7.51 9.35 3.80
CA HIS A 119 8.95 9.47 3.54
C HIS A 119 9.44 10.91 3.67
N ARG A 120 10.71 11.06 4.08
CA ARG A 120 11.44 12.34 3.98
C ARG A 120 12.22 12.39 2.68
N GLY A 121 11.80 13.22 1.75
CA GLY A 121 12.27 13.29 0.37
C GLY A 121 11.48 12.38 -0.59
N THR A 122 12.03 12.17 -1.78
CA THR A 122 11.41 11.34 -2.83
C THR A 122 12.01 9.92 -2.83
N PRO A 123 11.18 8.86 -2.78
CA PRO A 123 11.60 7.46 -2.93
C PRO A 123 12.37 7.21 -4.24
N PRO A 124 13.16 6.12 -4.35
CA PRO A 124 13.19 4.95 -3.46
C PRO A 124 14.21 5.03 -2.32
N ARG A 125 15.12 6.01 -2.32
CA ARG A 125 16.20 6.13 -1.33
C ARG A 125 15.86 7.03 -0.14
N ALA A 126 14.66 7.63 -0.15
CA ALA A 126 14.18 8.47 0.94
C ALA A 126 13.85 7.61 2.17
N PRO A 127 14.33 7.98 3.38
CA PRO A 127 14.03 7.23 4.59
C PRO A 127 12.52 7.21 4.86
N ARG A 128 12.02 6.01 5.22
CA ARG A 128 10.67 5.81 5.73
C ARG A 128 10.58 6.41 7.13
N LEU A 129 9.54 7.19 7.40
CA LEU A 129 9.29 7.83 8.68
C LEU A 129 8.21 7.13 9.50
N GLY A 130 7.24 6.53 8.81
CA GLY A 130 6.09 5.90 9.43
C GLY A 130 5.29 5.09 8.42
N VAL A 131 4.41 4.25 8.95
CA VAL A 131 3.48 3.42 8.17
C VAL A 131 2.09 3.50 8.79
N SER A 132 1.08 3.59 7.92
CA SER A 132 -0.31 3.27 8.24
C SER A 132 -0.65 1.98 7.51
N CYS A 133 -1.36 1.08 8.19
CA CYS A 133 -1.89 -0.14 7.57
C CYS A 133 -3.37 -0.29 7.91
N THR A 134 -4.21 -0.51 6.90
CA THR A 134 -5.66 -0.73 7.06
C THR A 134 -6.07 -2.01 6.35
N GLU A 135 -6.72 -2.93 7.08
CA GLU A 135 -7.23 -4.20 6.56
C GLU A 135 -8.67 -4.04 6.09
N LEU A 136 -8.98 -4.45 4.86
CA LEU A 136 -10.33 -4.36 4.29
C LEU A 136 -10.65 -5.59 3.43
N ASP A 137 -11.89 -6.05 3.50
CA ASP A 137 -12.46 -6.94 2.49
C ASP A 137 -12.78 -6.13 1.23
N VAL A 138 -11.99 -6.32 0.17
CA VAL A 138 -12.21 -5.65 -1.10
C VAL A 138 -13.24 -6.47 -1.87
N PRO A 139 -14.48 -5.98 -2.06
CA PRO A 139 -15.52 -6.75 -2.71
C PRO A 139 -15.14 -7.09 -4.16
N GLY A 140 -15.78 -8.14 -4.69
CA GLY A 140 -15.77 -8.43 -6.12
C GLY A 140 -16.41 -7.29 -6.94
N PRO A 141 -16.50 -7.42 -8.28
CA PRO A 141 -16.94 -6.34 -9.16
C PRO A 141 -18.33 -5.82 -8.78
N GLN A 142 -18.39 -4.63 -8.18
CA GLN A 142 -19.66 -3.98 -7.79
C GLN A 142 -20.08 -2.88 -8.77
N GLY A 143 -19.13 -2.29 -9.52
CA GLY A 143 -19.41 -1.19 -10.45
C GLY A 143 -19.93 0.06 -9.72
N ALA A 144 -19.48 0.28 -8.49
CA ALA A 144 -20.17 1.10 -7.51
C ALA A 144 -19.29 2.27 -7.05
N GLY A 145 -18.86 3.11 -7.99
CA GLY A 145 -18.29 4.43 -7.68
C GLY A 145 -17.11 4.44 -6.69
N PRO A 146 -16.82 5.59 -6.07
CA PRO A 146 -15.78 5.70 -5.06
C PRO A 146 -16.29 5.28 -3.67
N TYR A 147 -15.54 4.40 -3.02
CA TYR A 147 -15.66 4.07 -1.60
C TYR A 147 -14.71 4.93 -0.77
N PHE A 148 -15.13 5.29 0.44
CA PHE A 148 -14.36 6.13 1.36
C PHE A 148 -14.27 5.44 2.71
N TYR A 149 -13.03 5.29 3.20
CA TYR A 149 -12.74 4.66 4.48
C TYR A 149 -11.85 5.57 5.32
N SER A 150 -12.10 5.57 6.63
CA SER A 150 -11.11 6.02 7.60
C SER A 150 -10.11 4.90 7.80
N GLY A 151 -8.85 5.14 7.45
CA GLY A 151 -7.75 4.23 7.73
C GLY A 151 -7.23 4.40 9.15
N GLU A 152 -6.37 3.47 9.53
CA GLU A 152 -5.58 3.54 10.76
C GLU A 152 -4.62 4.75 10.74
N PRO A 153 -4.19 5.26 11.90
CA PRO A 153 -3.20 6.31 11.96
C PRO A 153 -1.83 5.83 11.48
N MET A 154 -1.07 6.71 10.84
CA MET A 154 0.33 6.48 10.56
C MET A 154 1.14 6.56 11.85
N LEU A 155 1.80 5.46 12.18
CA LEU A 155 2.66 5.31 13.35
C LEU A 155 4.13 5.35 12.93
N PRO A 156 5.03 5.86 13.80
CA PRO A 156 6.46 5.85 13.52
C PRO A 156 6.94 4.41 13.38
N LEU A 157 7.91 4.20 12.49
CA LEU A 157 8.60 2.91 12.40
C LEU A 157 9.54 2.73 13.60
N PRO A 158 9.75 1.48 14.06
CA PRO A 158 10.66 1.17 15.16
C PRO A 158 12.13 1.49 14.86
#